data_AF-A0A7W1GIQ0-F1
#
_entry.id   AF-A0A7W1GIQ0-F1
#
_cell.length_a   1.000
_cell.length_b   1.000
_cell.length_c   1.000
_cell.angle_alpha   90.00
_cell.angle_beta   90.00
_cell.angle_gamma   90.00
#
_symmetry.space_group_name_H-M   'P 1'
#
loop_
_entity.id
_entity.type
_entity.pdbx_description
1 polymer ?
#
loop_
_entity_poly.entity_id
_entity_poly.type
_entity_poly.pdbx_seq_one_letter_code
_entity_poly.pdbx_strand_id
1 'polypeptide(L)' 'MKELAKPLEETVRELSTERQAEVRDLIEFLLAKQRSRPRRKPQFDWAGALKAMPDDYTSVDLQH' A
#
# COMPACT_ATOMS: atom_id res chain seq x y z
N MET A 1 10.70 8.73 22.46
CA MET A 1 9.50 9.45 22.92
C MET A 1 8.30 8.54 22.73
N LYS A 2 8.01 7.70 23.73
CA LYS A 2 6.80 6.85 23.78
C LYS A 2 5.79 7.65 24.61
N GLU A 3 5.32 8.76 24.04
CA GLU A 3 4.41 9.67 24.71
C GLU A 3 3.03 9.01 24.78
N LEU A 4 2.58 8.66 25.99
CA LEU A 4 1.23 8.87 26.55
C LEU A 4 0.00 8.69 25.62
N ALA A 5 0.07 7.83 24.62
CA ALA A 5 -1.11 7.43 23.88
C ALA A 5 -1.95 6.51 24.78
N LYS A 6 -3.19 6.91 25.07
CA LYS A 6 -4.21 6.00 25.61
C LYS A 6 -4.14 4.67 24.84
N PRO A 7 -4.37 3.52 25.50
CA PRO A 7 -4.40 2.24 24.80
C PRO A 7 -5.31 2.31 23.57
N LEU A 8 -4.90 1.64 22.49
CA LEU A 8 -5.58 1.70 21.19
C LEU A 8 -7.06 1.35 21.35
N GLU A 9 -7.36 0.40 22.23
CA GLU A 9 -8.71 -0.06 22.54
C GLU A 9 -9.57 1.05 23.15
N GLU A 10 -9.02 1.90 24.02
CA GLU A 10 -9.74 3.05 24.60
C GLU A 10 -9.97 4.14 23.57
N THR A 11 -8.96 4.44 22.74
CA THR A 11 -9.09 5.46 21.69
C THR A 11 -10.07 5.05 20.61
N VAL A 12 -10.15 3.76 20.25
CA VAL A 12 -11.14 3.25 19.30
C VAL A 12 -12.56 3.30 19.86
N ARG A 13 -12.73 3.06 21.17
CA ARG A 13 -14.05 3.18 21.83
C ARG A 13 -14.59 4.61 21.86
N GLU A 14 -13.71 5.62 21.87
CA GLU A 14 -14.09 7.04 21.81
C GLU A 14 -14.56 7.48 20.40
N LEU A 15 -14.33 6.68 19.37
CA LEU A 15 -14.74 6.99 17.99
C LEU A 15 -16.25 6.77 17.76
N SER A 16 -16.82 7.53 16.83
CA SER A 16 -18.15 7.25 16.29
C SER A 16 -18.16 5.89 15.56
N THR A 17 -19.34 5.25 15.49
CA THR A 17 -19.49 3.92 14.86
C THR A 17 -18.98 3.87 13.42
N GLU A 18 -19.16 4.96 12.66
CA GLU A 18 -18.64 5.10 11.29
C GLU A 18 -17.10 5.05 11.25
N ARG A 19 -16.44 5.80 12.14
CA ARG A 19 -14.97 5.83 12.23
C ARG A 19 -14.40 4.52 12.77
N GLN A 20 -15.14 3.82 13.63
CA GLN A 20 -14.74 2.48 14.08
C GLN A 20 -14.69 1.48 12.93
N ALA A 21 -15.58 1.60 11.94
CA ALA A 21 -15.56 0.77 10.73
C ALA A 21 -14.30 1.04 9.90
N GLU A 22 -13.95 2.31 9.66
CA GLU A 22 -12.71 2.66 8.94
C GLU A 22 -11.45 2.15 9.64
N VAL A 23 -11.40 2.26 10.97
CA VAL A 23 -10.27 1.74 11.75
C VAL A 23 -10.18 0.22 11.66
N ARG A 24 -11.32 -0.47 11.70
CA ARG A 24 -11.37 -1.92 11.53
C ARG A 24 -10.82 -2.31 10.16
N ASP A 25 -11.25 -1.66 9.09
CA ASP A 25 -10.79 -1.93 7.73
C ASP A 25 -9.27 -1.72 7.60
N LEU A 26 -8.75 -0.65 8.21
CA LEU A 26 -7.31 -0.39 8.25
C LEU A 26 -6.54 -1.49 8.98
N ILE A 27 -7.04 -1.94 10.14
CA ILE A 27 -6.40 -3.02 10.92
C ILE A 27 -6.41 -4.33 10.12
N GLU A 28 -7.54 -4.69 9.51
CA GLU A 28 -7.67 -5.88 8.67
C GLU A 28 -6.70 -5.83 7.48
N PHE A 29 -6.58 -4.68 6.81
CA PHE A 29 -5.61 -4.45 5.74
C PHE A 29 -4.16 -4.65 6.21
N LEU A 30 -3.79 -4.08 7.36
CA LEU A 30 -2.43 -4.20 7.90
C LEU A 30 -2.09 -5.65 8.27
N LEU A 31 -3.04 -6.38 8.88
CA LEU A 31 -2.88 -7.79 9.21
C LEU A 31 -2.73 -8.66 7.96
N ALA A 32 -3.54 -8.40 6.92
CA ALA A 32 -3.44 -9.09 5.63
C ALA A 32 -2.06 -8.83 4.98
N LYS A 33 -1.60 -7.58 4.99
CA LYS A 33 -0.29 -7.18 4.45
C LYS A 33 0.88 -7.79 5.21
N GLN A 34 0.75 -7.97 6.52
CA GLN A 34 1.76 -8.66 7.34
C GLN A 34 1.87 -10.14 6.95
N ARG A 35 0.73 -10.81 6.74
CA ARG A 35 0.68 -12.23 6.33
C ARG A 35 1.16 -12.46 4.90
N SER A 36 0.96 -11.48 4.02
CA SER A 36 1.27 -11.57 2.58
C SER A 36 2.75 -11.47 2.20
N ARG A 37 3.70 -11.37 3.14
CA ARG A 37 5.13 -11.14 2.82
C ARG A 37 6.04 -12.35 3.08
N PRO A 38 6.37 -13.15 2.06
CA PRO A 38 7.76 -13.39 1.74
C PRO A 38 8.31 -12.12 1.07
N ARG A 39 9.39 -11.54 1.61
CA ARG A 39 10.15 -10.46 0.93
C ARG A 39 10.82 -11.05 -0.32
N ARG A 40 10.07 -11.36 -1.37
CA ARG A 40 10.68 -11.64 -2.68
C ARG A 40 11.37 -10.35 -3.12
N LYS A 41 12.62 -10.47 -3.57
CA LYS A 41 13.31 -9.35 -4.21
C LYS A 41 12.42 -8.85 -5.35
N PRO A 42 12.19 -7.53 -5.48
CA PRO A 42 11.53 -7.00 -6.67
C PRO A 42 12.31 -7.50 -7.89
N GLN A 43 11.63 -8.22 -8.77
CA GLN A 43 12.29 -8.87 -9.92
C GLN A 43 12.61 -7.87 -11.04
N PHE A 44 11.99 -6.68 -11.01
CA PHE A 44 12.16 -5.65 -12.03
C PHE A 44 12.03 -6.20 -13.47
N ASP A 45 11.19 -7.22 -13.69
CA ASP A 45 11.04 -7.87 -15.00
C ASP A 45 10.54 -6.89 -16.09
N TRP A 46 9.93 -5.78 -15.67
CA TRP A 46 9.53 -4.66 -16.54
C TRP A 46 10.70 -3.75 -16.94
N ALA A 47 11.79 -3.71 -16.16
CA ALA A 47 12.93 -2.86 -16.44
C ALA A 47 13.70 -3.41 -17.65
N GLY A 48 13.63 -2.69 -18.77
CA GLY A 48 14.25 -3.11 -20.03
C GLY A 48 13.34 -3.95 -20.94
N ALA A 49 12.08 -4.20 -20.57
CA ALA A 49 11.10 -4.85 -21.45
C ALA A 49 10.88 -4.05 -22.75
N LEU A 50 10.96 -2.72 -22.68
CA LEU A 50 10.89 -1.81 -23.83
C LEU A 50 12.15 -1.80 -24.71
N LYS A 51 13.27 -2.40 -24.27
CA LYS A 51 14.50 -2.48 -25.07
C LYS A 51 14.34 -3.37 -26.30
N ALA A 52 13.36 -4.29 -26.27
CA ALA A 52 13.00 -5.13 -27.41
C ALA A 52 12.08 -4.44 -28.43
N MET A 53 11.61 -3.22 -28.14
CA MET A 53 10.80 -2.38 -29.03
C MET A 53 11.55 -1.09 -29.37
N PRO A 54 12.64 -1.15 -30.15
CA PRO A 54 13.24 0.05 -30.67
C PRO A 54 12.33 0.60 -31.78
N ASP A 55 11.98 1.88 -31.65
CA ASP A 55 11.53 2.80 -32.71
C ASP A 55 10.03 3.01 -32.98
N ASP A 56 9.10 2.30 -32.34
CA ASP A 56 7.65 2.47 -32.63
C ASP A 56 6.92 3.52 -31.79
N TYR A 57 7.56 4.10 -30.77
CA TYR A 57 6.91 5.05 -29.86
C TYR A 57 7.81 6.22 -29.53
N THR A 58 7.45 7.41 -30.00
CA THR A 58 8.03 8.65 -29.49
C THR A 58 7.34 9.05 -28.18
N SER A 59 8.00 9.83 -27.34
CA SER A 59 7.40 10.32 -26.08
C SER A 59 6.11 11.12 -26.30
N VAL A 60 5.82 11.57 -27.52
CA VAL A 60 4.59 12.28 -27.92
C VAL A 60 3.45 11.29 -28.21
N ASP A 61 3.75 10.13 -28.79
CA ASP A 61 2.75 9.11 -29.14
C ASP A 61 2.16 8.41 -27.90
N LEU A 62 2.92 8.33 -26.81
CA LEU A 62 2.48 7.74 -25.54
C LEU A 62 1.59 8.66 -24.69
N GLN A 63 1.47 9.93 -25.06
CA GLN A 63 0.73 10.95 -24.29
C GLN A 63 -0.71 11.16 -24.78
N HIS A 64 -1.10 10.58 -25.92
CA HIS A 64 -2.42 10.69 -26.53
C HIS A 64 -3.21 9.38 -26.37
#